data_AF-A0A8B9KTT0-F1
#
_entry.id   AF-A0A8B9KTT0-F1
#
_cell.length_a   1.000
_cell.length_b   1.000
_cell.length_c   1.000
_cell.angle_alpha   90.00
_cell.angle_beta   90.00
_cell.angle_gamma   90.00
#
_symmetry.space_group_name_H-M   'P 1'
#
loop_
_entity.id
_entity.type
_entity.pdbx_description
1 polymer ?
#
loop_
_entity_poly.entity_id
_entity_poly.type
_entity_poly.pdbx_seq_one_letter_code
_entity_poly.pdbx_strand_id
1 'polypeptide(L)'
;MTESVKAVEAGEAPVLSAITVLSLLACAAQLAAGYIFAQIWGRKCSSTDRWVLVWLFYDAIVHITLVSELNLHCGLNLDFILTPSSSPVLISTVQEGPFVYMSLVGTVATSDNILAELWKEYGKADQRWLHSDPNIVSLELLTVVLDGFLALLLVYAIVKDKHYRHFVQITLCVCELYGGWMTFCPDWLIGSPNLNTSNWLYLWVYLTFFNGIWVVVPGFLLYQSWKDLQRSHYALKKQK
;
A
#
# COMPACT_ATOMS: atom_id res chain seq x y z
N MET A 1 25.74 -48.44 -19.16
CA MET A 1 26.28 -47.15 -18.70
C MET A 1 25.42 -46.04 -19.28
N THR A 2 24.12 -46.04 -18.94
CA THR A 2 23.09 -45.32 -19.72
C THR A 2 21.81 -45.07 -18.90
N GLU A 3 21.94 -44.87 -17.58
CA GLU A 3 20.82 -44.62 -16.65
C GLU A 3 21.04 -43.41 -15.72
N SER A 4 21.97 -42.52 -16.05
CA SER A 4 22.41 -41.42 -15.18
C SER A 4 22.14 -40.01 -15.74
N VAL A 5 21.11 -39.84 -16.58
CA VAL A 5 20.83 -38.56 -17.28
C VAL A 5 19.33 -38.16 -17.24
N LYS A 6 18.52 -38.73 -16.32
CA LYS A 6 17.06 -38.48 -16.29
C LYS A 6 16.40 -38.34 -14.90
N ALA A 7 17.17 -38.07 -13.84
CA ALA A 7 16.62 -37.99 -12.48
C ALA A 7 17.18 -36.84 -11.64
N VAL A 8 17.27 -35.63 -12.24
CA VAL A 8 17.25 -34.35 -11.50
C VAL A 8 16.44 -33.35 -12.31
N GLU A 9 15.12 -33.60 -12.43
CA GLU A 9 14.20 -32.47 -12.59
C GLU A 9 14.23 -31.73 -11.25
N ALA A 10 14.97 -30.61 -11.22
CA ALA A 10 14.95 -29.71 -10.08
C ALA A 10 13.51 -29.21 -9.95
N GLY A 11 12.84 -29.59 -8.86
CA GLY A 11 11.46 -29.18 -8.62
C GLY A 11 11.39 -27.66 -8.54
N GLU A 12 10.83 -27.02 -9.58
CA GLU A 12 10.44 -25.62 -9.50
C GLU A 12 9.53 -25.45 -8.28
N ALA A 13 9.93 -24.57 -7.36
CA ALA A 13 9.05 -24.15 -6.29
C ALA A 13 7.74 -23.62 -6.93
N PRO A 14 6.56 -23.97 -6.39
CA PRO A 14 5.29 -23.62 -7.02
C PRO A 14 5.21 -22.11 -7.24
N VAL A 15 4.96 -21.72 -8.50
CA VAL A 15 4.93 -20.31 -8.96
C VAL A 15 3.98 -19.45 -8.14
N LEU A 16 2.95 -20.06 -7.54
CA LEU A 16 2.07 -19.44 -6.55
C LEU A 16 2.20 -20.21 -5.23
N SER A 17 2.78 -19.57 -4.22
CA SER A 17 2.81 -20.11 -2.86
C SER A 17 1.45 -19.88 -2.17
N ALA A 18 1.19 -20.61 -1.08
CA ALA A 18 -0.01 -20.35 -0.27
C ALA A 18 -0.01 -18.91 0.29
N ILE A 19 1.17 -18.36 0.59
CA ILE A 19 1.34 -16.97 1.05
C ILE A 19 1.01 -16.01 -0.10
N THR A 20 1.49 -16.27 -1.33
CA THR A 20 1.12 -15.49 -2.54
C THR A 20 -0.40 -15.35 -2.67
N VAL A 21 -1.12 -16.46 -2.52
CA VAL A 21 -2.59 -16.49 -2.65
C VAL A 21 -3.25 -15.71 -1.50
N LEU A 22 -2.77 -15.86 -0.26
CA LEU A 22 -3.27 -15.10 0.89
C LEU A 22 -3.03 -13.58 0.73
N SER A 23 -1.86 -13.15 0.25
CA SER A 23 -1.56 -11.74 -0.07
C SER A 23 -2.57 -11.18 -1.07
N LEU A 24 -2.79 -11.89 -2.18
CA LEU A 24 -3.73 -11.45 -3.23
C LEU A 24 -5.18 -11.38 -2.73
N LEU A 25 -5.60 -12.33 -1.89
CA LEU A 25 -6.91 -12.30 -1.23
C LEU A 25 -7.03 -11.14 -0.23
N ALA A 26 -5.97 -10.80 0.50
CA ALA A 26 -5.93 -9.64 1.39
C ALA A 26 -6.10 -8.33 0.59
N CYS A 27 -5.32 -8.13 -0.47
CA CYS A 27 -5.47 -6.96 -1.36
C CYS A 27 -6.88 -6.85 -1.95
N ALA A 28 -7.47 -7.97 -2.38
CA ALA A 28 -8.85 -8.01 -2.89
C ALA A 28 -9.89 -7.66 -1.81
N ALA A 29 -9.72 -8.14 -0.58
CA ALA A 29 -10.59 -7.80 0.55
C ALA A 29 -10.50 -6.32 0.92
N GLN A 30 -9.32 -5.73 0.86
CA GLN A 30 -9.10 -4.30 1.09
C GLN A 30 -9.75 -3.43 0.01
N LEU A 31 -9.61 -3.81 -1.26
CA LEU A 31 -10.29 -3.13 -2.37
C LEU A 31 -11.82 -3.23 -2.22
N ALA A 32 -12.34 -4.38 -1.77
CA ALA A 32 -13.77 -4.54 -1.48
C ALA A 32 -14.22 -3.66 -0.30
N ALA A 33 -13.43 -3.54 0.77
CA ALA A 33 -13.70 -2.64 1.89
C ALA A 33 -13.70 -1.17 1.45
N GLY A 34 -12.69 -0.73 0.70
CA GLY A 34 -12.62 0.61 0.13
C GLY A 34 -13.80 0.92 -0.81
N TYR A 35 -14.21 -0.05 -1.62
CA TYR A 35 -15.41 0.06 -2.45
C TYR A 35 -16.69 0.24 -1.62
N ILE A 36 -16.88 -0.56 -0.56
CA ILE A 36 -18.03 -0.45 0.35
C ILE A 36 -18.06 0.93 1.03
N PHE A 37 -16.91 1.41 1.54
CA PHE A 37 -16.81 2.74 2.14
C PHE A 37 -17.13 3.85 1.13
N ALA A 38 -16.63 3.76 -0.10
CA ALA A 38 -17.00 4.69 -1.17
C ALA A 38 -18.52 4.71 -1.46
N GLN A 39 -19.20 3.56 -1.38
CA GLN A 39 -20.66 3.49 -1.55
C GLN A 39 -21.46 4.00 -0.33
N ILE A 40 -20.88 4.00 0.86
CA ILE A 40 -21.52 4.51 2.09
C ILE A 40 -21.37 6.03 2.17
N TRP A 41 -20.14 6.55 2.05
CA TRP A 41 -19.84 7.97 2.22
C TRP A 41 -20.03 8.79 0.93
N GLY A 42 -19.81 8.19 -0.25
CA GLY A 42 -19.90 8.86 -1.56
C GLY A 42 -21.31 9.01 -2.13
N ARG A 43 -22.38 8.69 -1.38
CA ARG A 43 -23.78 8.66 -1.91
C ARG A 43 -24.28 9.98 -2.51
N LYS A 44 -23.72 11.10 -2.09
CA LYS A 44 -24.06 12.46 -2.58
C LYS A 44 -23.05 13.01 -3.60
N CYS A 45 -21.96 12.30 -3.86
CA CYS A 45 -20.89 12.71 -4.75
C CYS A 45 -21.18 12.28 -6.19
N SER A 46 -20.48 12.86 -7.17
CA SER A 46 -20.63 12.46 -8.58
C SER A 46 -20.16 11.01 -8.79
N SER A 47 -20.57 10.39 -9.91
CA SER A 47 -20.09 9.05 -10.28
C SER A 47 -18.57 8.97 -10.38
N THR A 48 -17.93 10.04 -10.89
CA THR A 48 -16.48 10.17 -10.96
C THR A 48 -15.86 10.23 -9.57
N ASP A 49 -16.40 11.07 -8.69
CA ASP A 49 -15.91 11.20 -7.31
C ASP A 49 -16.09 9.92 -6.51
N ARG A 50 -17.15 9.14 -6.77
CA ARG A 50 -17.33 7.83 -6.14
C ARG A 50 -16.22 6.87 -6.50
N TRP A 51 -15.73 6.85 -7.75
CA TRP A 51 -14.56 6.04 -8.12
C TRP A 51 -13.26 6.58 -7.52
N VAL A 52 -13.09 7.90 -7.43
CA VAL A 52 -11.97 8.50 -6.69
C VAL A 52 -12.02 8.10 -5.20
N LEU A 53 -13.19 8.07 -4.58
CA LEU A 53 -13.35 7.59 -3.20
C LEU A 53 -13.03 6.09 -3.05
N VAL A 54 -13.29 5.24 -4.05
CA VAL A 54 -12.86 3.82 -4.01
C VAL A 54 -11.34 3.75 -3.90
N TRP A 55 -10.63 4.52 -4.73
CA TRP A 55 -9.17 4.63 -4.65
C TRP A 55 -8.74 5.13 -3.28
N LEU A 56 -9.21 6.30 -2.85
CA LEU A 56 -8.72 6.95 -1.62
C LEU A 56 -9.04 6.17 -0.34
N PHE A 57 -10.14 5.40 -0.30
CA PHE A 57 -10.37 4.50 0.83
C PHE A 57 -9.48 3.25 0.76
N TYR A 58 -9.20 2.70 -0.42
CA TYR A 58 -8.24 1.60 -0.57
C TYR A 58 -6.82 2.03 -0.23
N ASP A 59 -6.39 3.18 -0.74
CA ASP A 59 -5.12 3.85 -0.50
C ASP A 59 -4.90 4.17 1.00
N ALA A 60 -5.87 4.85 1.63
CA ALA A 60 -5.86 5.06 3.08
C ALA A 60 -5.84 3.74 3.87
N ILE A 61 -6.45 2.66 3.37
CA ILE A 61 -6.36 1.33 3.98
C ILE A 61 -4.94 0.77 3.84
N VAL A 62 -4.30 0.84 2.67
CA VAL A 62 -2.93 0.34 2.46
C VAL A 62 -1.91 1.07 3.36
N HIS A 63 -2.00 2.40 3.44
CA HIS A 63 -1.15 3.23 4.29
C HIS A 63 -1.46 3.05 5.81
N ILE A 64 -2.74 2.97 6.22
CA ILE A 64 -3.13 3.07 7.65
C ILE A 64 -3.48 1.72 8.32
N THR A 65 -3.59 0.57 7.63
CA THR A 65 -4.10 -0.68 8.28
C THR A 65 -3.08 -1.32 9.23
N LEU A 66 -2.98 -0.71 10.42
CA LEU A 66 -1.75 -0.68 11.21
C LEU A 66 -1.88 -0.29 12.66
N VAL A 67 -3.08 -0.39 13.20
CA VAL A 67 -3.25 -0.54 14.64
C VAL A 67 -4.18 -1.74 14.86
N SER A 68 -3.63 -2.94 14.67
CA SER A 68 -4.21 -4.17 15.23
C SER A 68 -3.40 -4.75 16.40
N GLU A 69 -2.18 -4.25 16.66
CA GLU A 69 -1.41 -4.56 17.89
C GLU A 69 -1.13 -3.32 18.78
N LEU A 70 -1.16 -2.10 18.23
CA LEU A 70 -1.05 -0.87 19.03
C LEU A 70 -2.36 -0.49 19.76
N ASN A 71 -3.15 -1.47 20.19
CA ASN A 71 -4.34 -1.26 21.03
C ASN A 71 -4.49 -2.27 22.17
N LEU A 72 -3.38 -2.87 22.64
CA LEU A 72 -3.38 -3.60 23.92
C LEU A 72 -2.12 -3.43 24.80
N HIS A 73 -1.03 -2.79 24.36
CA HIS A 73 0.23 -2.74 25.15
C HIS A 73 0.81 -1.34 25.40
N CYS A 74 0.14 -0.25 24.99
CA CYS A 74 0.64 1.11 25.30
C CYS A 74 -0.48 2.10 25.67
N GLY A 75 -0.85 2.15 26.96
CA GLY A 75 -1.12 3.44 27.60
C GLY A 75 -2.56 3.86 27.91
N LEU A 76 -3.57 3.01 27.75
CA LEU A 76 -4.85 3.19 28.46
C LEU A 76 -5.08 2.03 29.42
N ASN A 77 -4.85 2.27 30.70
CA ASN A 77 -5.10 1.31 31.77
C ASN A 77 -6.58 0.96 31.86
N LEU A 78 -6.93 -0.26 31.43
CA LEU A 78 -8.04 -1.01 32.01
C LEU A 78 -7.63 -2.49 32.10
N ASP A 79 -6.87 -2.79 33.15
CA ASP A 79 -6.46 -4.15 33.47
C ASP A 79 -7.66 -5.07 33.74
N PHE A 80 -7.39 -6.37 33.61
CA PHE A 80 -8.06 -7.46 34.33
C PHE A 80 -9.48 -7.84 33.86
N ILE A 81 -9.57 -8.92 33.04
CA ILE A 81 -10.38 -10.14 33.32
C ILE A 81 -10.17 -11.22 32.23
N LEU A 82 -9.77 -12.43 32.69
CA LEU A 82 -9.85 -13.75 32.02
C LEU A 82 -8.85 -14.16 30.89
N THR A 83 -7.72 -14.73 31.33
CA THR A 83 -7.26 -16.14 31.12
C THR A 83 -7.13 -16.78 29.71
N PRO A 84 -6.18 -17.73 29.52
CA PRO A 84 -5.77 -18.20 28.20
C PRO A 84 -6.58 -19.39 27.67
N SER A 85 -6.97 -19.33 26.40
CA SER A 85 -6.92 -20.44 25.42
C SER A 85 -7.63 -20.04 24.12
N SER A 86 -7.22 -20.65 23.01
CA SER A 86 -7.97 -20.69 21.74
C SER A 86 -8.12 -19.36 20.97
N SER A 87 -7.72 -19.37 19.70
CA SER A 87 -7.75 -18.21 18.79
C SER A 87 -9.16 -17.65 18.56
N PRO A 88 -9.29 -16.32 18.40
CA PRO A 88 -10.16 -15.74 17.39
C PRO A 88 -9.35 -15.50 16.11
N VAL A 89 -9.79 -16.08 15.00
CA VAL A 89 -9.32 -15.70 13.66
C VAL A 89 -9.81 -14.29 13.37
N LEU A 90 -8.91 -13.31 13.43
CA LEU A 90 -9.15 -11.97 12.88
C LEU A 90 -8.26 -11.80 11.65
N ILE A 91 -8.87 -11.54 10.49
CA ILE A 91 -8.17 -11.43 9.21
C ILE A 91 -7.33 -10.15 9.23
N SER A 92 -6.03 -10.28 9.44
CA SER A 92 -5.09 -9.16 9.34
C SER A 92 -4.92 -8.78 7.86
N THR A 93 -5.19 -7.50 7.55
CA THR A 93 -4.99 -6.92 6.23
C THR A 93 -3.82 -5.93 6.27
N VAL A 94 -3.18 -5.72 5.12
CA VAL A 94 -1.74 -5.40 4.94
C VAL A 94 -1.62 -3.87 4.66
N GLN A 95 -0.55 -3.11 4.92
CA GLN A 95 0.72 -3.23 4.21
C GLN A 95 1.87 -2.49 4.89
N GLU A 96 2.00 -1.17 4.78
CA GLU A 96 3.30 -0.46 4.90
C GLU A 96 3.91 -0.44 6.31
N GLY A 97 3.16 0.04 7.28
CA GLY A 97 3.65 0.22 8.63
C GLY A 97 3.93 -1.01 9.51
N PRO A 98 3.53 -2.29 9.29
CA PRO A 98 4.01 -3.40 10.10
C PRO A 98 5.42 -3.71 9.65
N PHE A 99 5.73 -3.50 8.37
CA PHE A 99 7.09 -3.37 7.90
C PHE A 99 7.81 -2.21 8.62
N VAL A 100 7.24 -0.99 8.73
CA VAL A 100 7.88 0.10 9.52
C VAL A 100 8.10 -0.31 10.98
N TYR A 101 7.09 -0.85 11.67
CA TYR A 101 7.18 -1.28 13.06
C TYR A 101 8.24 -2.38 13.24
N MET A 102 8.16 -3.47 12.46
CA MET A 102 9.13 -4.56 12.48
C MET A 102 10.54 -4.06 12.12
N SER A 103 10.67 -3.06 11.26
CA SER A 103 11.94 -2.45 10.87
C SER A 103 12.53 -1.51 11.93
N LEU A 104 11.69 -0.91 12.78
CA LEU A 104 12.13 -0.06 13.89
C LEU A 104 12.49 -0.87 15.14
N VAL A 105 11.88 -2.04 15.35
CA VAL A 105 12.17 -2.93 16.49
C VAL A 105 13.10 -4.11 16.15
N GLY A 106 13.43 -4.30 14.87
CA GLY A 106 14.25 -5.41 14.38
C GLY A 106 14.29 -5.49 12.85
N THR A 107 14.02 -6.68 12.29
CA THR A 107 13.85 -6.86 10.84
C THR A 107 12.68 -7.77 10.52
N VAL A 108 12.12 -7.65 9.32
CA VAL A 108 11.12 -8.59 8.77
C VAL A 108 11.70 -10.01 8.68
N ALA A 109 12.95 -10.14 8.24
CA ALA A 109 13.62 -11.44 8.09
C ALA A 109 13.65 -12.28 9.39
N THR A 110 13.78 -11.61 10.54
CA THR A 110 13.85 -12.23 11.88
C THR A 110 12.49 -12.33 12.61
N SER A 111 11.39 -11.95 11.96
CA SER A 111 10.07 -11.89 12.60
C SER A 111 9.21 -13.09 12.21
N ASP A 112 8.62 -13.79 13.19
CA ASP A 112 7.88 -15.04 12.98
C ASP A 112 6.37 -14.88 13.20
N ASN A 113 5.75 -13.97 12.42
CA ASN A 113 4.30 -13.73 12.44
C ASN A 113 3.73 -13.67 11.01
N ILE A 114 2.41 -13.78 10.87
CA ILE A 114 1.75 -13.84 9.53
C ILE A 114 2.03 -12.57 8.70
N LEU A 115 2.13 -11.39 9.33
CA LEU A 115 2.45 -10.15 8.62
C LEU A 115 3.90 -10.12 8.14
N ALA A 116 4.82 -10.69 8.91
CA ALA A 116 6.20 -10.89 8.51
C ALA A 116 6.30 -11.87 7.33
N GLU A 117 5.52 -12.96 7.30
CA GLU A 117 5.51 -13.89 6.15
C GLU A 117 5.01 -13.22 4.86
N LEU A 118 3.99 -12.36 4.94
CA LEU A 118 3.50 -11.57 3.80
C LEU A 118 4.57 -10.59 3.29
N TRP A 119 5.32 -9.97 4.20
CA TRP A 119 6.46 -9.11 3.85
C TRP A 119 7.70 -9.89 3.39
N LYS A 120 7.93 -11.12 3.88
CA LYS A 120 8.96 -12.04 3.37
C LYS A 120 8.65 -12.48 1.94
N GLU A 121 7.37 -12.64 1.59
CA GLU A 121 6.92 -12.93 0.22
C GLU A 121 7.26 -11.77 -0.73
N TYR A 122 6.91 -10.52 -0.38
CA TYR A 122 7.30 -9.35 -1.18
C TYR A 122 8.83 -9.15 -1.21
N GLY A 123 9.52 -9.47 -0.13
CA GLY A 123 10.97 -9.47 -0.02
C GLY A 123 11.71 -10.38 -1.02
N LYS A 124 11.03 -11.34 -1.65
CA LYS A 124 11.58 -12.14 -2.77
C LYS A 124 11.68 -11.36 -4.07
N ALA A 125 10.91 -10.28 -4.19
CA ALA A 125 10.93 -9.33 -5.30
C ALA A 125 11.85 -8.13 -5.03
N ASP A 126 11.91 -7.64 -3.79
CA ASP A 126 12.81 -6.56 -3.36
C ASP A 126 13.38 -6.82 -1.95
N GLN A 127 14.65 -7.24 -1.87
CA GLN A 127 15.25 -7.67 -0.61
C GLN A 127 15.44 -6.55 0.43
N ARG A 128 15.32 -5.28 0.04
CA ARG A 128 15.41 -4.13 0.97
C ARG A 128 14.33 -4.15 2.04
N TRP A 129 13.17 -4.74 1.73
CA TRP A 129 12.04 -4.89 2.64
C TRP A 129 12.23 -6.02 3.67
N LEU A 130 13.16 -6.96 3.42
CA LEU A 130 13.54 -7.99 4.40
C LEU A 130 14.47 -7.42 5.49
N HIS A 131 15.35 -6.51 5.08
CA HIS A 131 16.51 -6.06 5.83
C HIS A 131 16.41 -4.60 6.32
N SER A 132 15.21 -4.02 6.29
CA SER A 132 14.91 -2.71 6.87
C SER A 132 15.77 -1.58 6.26
N ASP A 133 15.89 -1.52 4.92
CA ASP A 133 16.72 -0.49 4.26
C ASP A 133 16.34 0.92 4.74
N PRO A 134 17.28 1.74 5.23
CA PRO A 134 16.95 3.03 5.84
C PRO A 134 16.21 4.01 4.92
N ASN A 135 16.41 3.93 3.60
CA ASN A 135 15.70 4.80 2.66
C ASN A 135 14.25 4.36 2.51
N ILE A 136 14.02 3.04 2.33
CA ILE A 136 12.68 2.47 2.29
C ILE A 136 11.94 2.75 3.60
N VAL A 137 12.51 2.42 4.76
CA VAL A 137 11.88 2.66 6.08
C VAL A 137 11.57 4.15 6.30
N SER A 138 12.43 5.06 5.83
CA SER A 138 12.18 6.52 5.93
C SER A 138 11.05 7.01 5.02
N LEU A 139 10.89 6.42 3.82
CA LEU A 139 9.78 6.71 2.92
C LEU A 139 8.47 6.17 3.50
N GLU A 140 8.46 4.91 3.94
CA GLU A 140 7.26 4.24 4.47
C GLU A 140 6.75 4.90 5.77
N LEU A 141 7.66 5.44 6.60
CA LEU A 141 7.25 6.26 7.75
C LEU A 141 6.52 7.54 7.33
N LEU A 142 6.90 8.13 6.19
CA LEU A 142 6.25 9.32 5.64
C LEU A 142 4.91 8.95 5.00
N THR A 143 4.81 7.90 4.19
CA THR A 143 3.54 7.50 3.53
C THR A 143 2.47 7.08 4.55
N VAL A 144 2.82 6.25 5.53
CA VAL A 144 1.91 5.82 6.61
C VAL A 144 1.30 7.01 7.37
N VAL A 145 2.11 8.03 7.68
CA VAL A 145 1.69 9.16 8.51
C VAL A 145 1.09 10.31 7.69
N LEU A 146 1.80 10.75 6.65
CA LEU A 146 1.42 11.90 5.84
C LEU A 146 0.39 11.52 4.78
N ASP A 147 0.67 10.50 3.97
CA ASP A 147 -0.17 10.17 2.81
C ASP A 147 -1.47 9.50 3.26
N GLY A 148 -1.41 8.61 4.25
CA GLY A 148 -2.60 8.13 4.97
C GLY A 148 -3.49 9.27 5.51
N PHE A 149 -2.90 10.27 6.19
CA PHE A 149 -3.66 11.44 6.67
C PHE A 149 -4.22 12.28 5.53
N LEU A 150 -3.45 12.54 4.47
CA LEU A 150 -3.86 13.30 3.30
C LEU A 150 -4.99 12.60 2.52
N ALA A 151 -4.96 11.27 2.39
CA ALA A 151 -6.00 10.47 1.79
C ALA A 151 -7.33 10.59 2.56
N LEU A 152 -7.30 10.45 3.89
CA LEU A 152 -8.49 10.68 4.74
C LEU A 152 -8.99 12.13 4.69
N LEU A 153 -8.09 13.11 4.70
CA LEU A 153 -8.43 14.53 4.56
C LEU A 153 -9.06 14.82 3.19
N LEU A 154 -8.58 14.16 2.13
CA LEU A 154 -9.13 14.30 0.79
C LEU A 154 -10.51 13.65 0.66
N VAL A 155 -10.71 12.46 1.24
CA VAL A 155 -12.03 11.83 1.38
C VAL A 155 -13.01 12.80 2.06
N TYR A 156 -12.61 13.42 3.18
CA TYR A 156 -13.41 14.44 3.84
C TYR A 156 -13.69 15.65 2.92
N ALA A 157 -12.67 16.14 2.21
CA ALA A 157 -12.78 17.29 1.32
C ALA A 157 -13.73 17.04 0.13
N ILE A 158 -13.74 15.82 -0.42
CA ILE A 158 -14.67 15.38 -1.47
C ILE A 158 -16.09 15.27 -0.91
N VAL A 159 -16.28 14.56 0.20
CA VAL A 159 -17.60 14.28 0.79
C VAL A 159 -18.27 15.54 1.34
N LYS A 160 -17.49 16.55 1.73
CA LYS A 160 -17.97 17.83 2.29
C LYS A 160 -17.81 19.03 1.35
N ASP A 161 -17.52 18.79 0.07
CA ASP A 161 -17.36 19.79 -0.99
C ASP A 161 -16.50 21.01 -0.56
N LYS A 162 -15.24 20.73 -0.21
CA LYS A 162 -14.30 21.74 0.30
C LYS A 162 -13.46 22.33 -0.80
N HIS A 163 -13.34 23.66 -0.81
CA HIS A 163 -12.52 24.42 -1.77
C HIS A 163 -11.05 23.96 -1.85
N TYR A 164 -10.49 23.43 -0.76
CA TYR A 164 -9.12 22.92 -0.71
C TYR A 164 -8.95 21.49 -1.22
N ARG A 165 -10.03 20.80 -1.67
CA ARG A 165 -9.98 19.43 -2.22
C ARG A 165 -8.82 19.25 -3.20
N HIS A 166 -8.77 20.06 -4.25
CA HIS A 166 -7.76 19.90 -5.31
C HIS A 166 -6.34 20.22 -4.84
N PHE A 167 -6.17 21.07 -3.82
CA PHE A 167 -4.87 21.29 -3.19
C PHE A 167 -4.40 20.01 -2.48
N VAL A 168 -5.24 19.42 -1.62
CA VAL A 168 -4.91 18.15 -0.93
C VAL A 168 -4.68 17.01 -1.93
N GLN A 169 -5.49 16.93 -2.99
CA GLN A 169 -5.33 15.94 -4.07
C GLN A 169 -4.02 16.09 -4.84
N ILE A 170 -3.57 17.32 -5.09
CA ILE A 170 -2.26 17.54 -5.72
C ILE A 170 -1.12 17.17 -4.75
N THR A 171 -1.22 17.53 -3.48
CA THR A 171 -0.19 17.21 -2.48
C THR A 171 -0.02 15.69 -2.31
N LEU A 172 -1.12 14.96 -2.08
CA LEU A 172 -1.10 13.49 -1.97
C LEU A 172 -0.45 12.84 -3.20
N CYS A 173 -0.92 13.18 -4.40
CA CYS A 173 -0.41 12.59 -5.63
C CYS A 173 1.04 12.96 -5.96
N VAL A 174 1.56 14.08 -5.45
CA VAL A 174 2.99 14.39 -5.55
C VAL A 174 3.81 13.56 -4.56
N CYS A 175 3.30 13.32 -3.35
CA CYS A 175 3.93 12.43 -2.37
C CYS A 175 3.97 10.97 -2.87
N GLU A 176 2.84 10.41 -3.32
CA GLU A 176 2.73 9.05 -3.89
C GLU A 176 3.76 8.84 -5.03
N LEU A 177 3.78 9.75 -6.01
CA LEU A 177 4.68 9.66 -7.17
C LEU A 177 6.17 9.85 -6.80
N TYR A 178 6.47 10.73 -5.84
CA TYR A 178 7.83 10.94 -5.37
C TYR A 178 8.33 9.75 -4.53
N GLY A 179 7.47 9.18 -3.67
CA GLY A 179 7.74 7.97 -2.91
C GLY A 179 8.07 6.80 -3.83
N GLY A 180 7.20 6.50 -4.80
CA GLY A 180 7.45 5.46 -5.80
C GLY A 180 8.75 5.70 -6.59
N TRP A 181 9.06 6.94 -6.97
CA TRP A 181 10.33 7.27 -7.63
C TRP A 181 11.53 7.00 -6.72
N MET A 182 11.48 7.39 -5.45
CA MET A 182 12.56 7.18 -4.48
C MET A 182 12.72 5.72 -4.03
N THR A 183 11.67 4.91 -4.10
CA THR A 183 11.74 3.46 -3.88
C THR A 183 12.55 2.76 -4.98
N PHE A 184 12.37 3.13 -6.25
CA PHE A 184 12.97 2.41 -7.37
C PHE A 184 14.20 3.05 -8.01
N CYS A 185 14.19 4.38 -8.23
CA CYS A 185 15.24 5.06 -8.98
C CYS A 185 16.65 4.91 -8.37
N PRO A 186 16.84 5.01 -7.03
CA PRO A 186 18.15 4.75 -6.42
C PRO A 186 18.70 3.35 -6.71
N ASP A 187 17.85 2.32 -6.75
CA ASP A 187 18.27 0.95 -7.06
C ASP A 187 18.54 0.77 -8.57
N TRP A 188 17.73 1.37 -9.43
CA TRP A 188 17.96 1.40 -10.88
C TRP A 188 19.32 2.03 -11.24
N LEU A 189 19.71 3.12 -10.56
CA LEU A 189 20.98 3.81 -10.79
C LEU A 189 22.23 2.95 -10.46
N ILE A 190 22.09 1.95 -9.59
CA ILE A 190 23.17 1.00 -9.22
C ILE A 190 23.03 -0.37 -9.90
N GLY A 191 22.16 -0.50 -10.91
CA GLY A 191 21.99 -1.74 -11.69
C GLY A 191 20.99 -2.74 -11.10
N SER A 192 20.12 -2.30 -10.20
CA SER A 192 19.04 -3.08 -9.58
C SER A 192 19.47 -4.33 -8.79
N PRO A 193 20.51 -4.26 -7.93
CA PRO A 193 21.00 -5.42 -7.18
C PRO A 193 20.02 -5.93 -6.13
N ASN A 194 19.00 -5.14 -5.75
CA ASN A 194 18.00 -5.56 -4.77
C ASN A 194 16.70 -6.10 -5.40
N LEU A 195 16.46 -5.81 -6.67
CA LEU A 195 15.23 -6.19 -7.37
C LEU A 195 15.39 -7.51 -8.12
N ASN A 196 14.54 -8.49 -7.81
CA ASN A 196 14.51 -9.77 -8.50
C ASN A 196 13.72 -9.67 -9.82
N THR A 197 14.40 -9.19 -10.86
CA THR A 197 13.85 -9.01 -12.21
C THR A 197 13.80 -10.30 -13.04
N SER A 198 14.43 -11.39 -12.58
CA SER A 198 14.52 -12.66 -13.30
C SER A 198 13.25 -13.52 -13.23
N ASN A 199 12.42 -13.34 -12.20
CA ASN A 199 11.16 -14.06 -12.05
C ASN A 199 10.00 -13.24 -12.63
N TRP A 200 9.19 -13.85 -13.50
CA TRP A 200 8.08 -13.18 -14.17
C TRP A 200 7.02 -12.61 -13.20
N LEU A 201 6.67 -13.36 -12.14
CA LEU A 201 5.67 -12.93 -11.16
C LEU A 201 6.17 -11.71 -10.37
N TYR A 202 7.43 -11.76 -9.93
CA TYR A 202 8.03 -10.67 -9.16
C TYR A 202 8.18 -9.41 -10.03
N LEU A 203 8.71 -9.54 -11.25
CA LEU A 203 8.88 -8.40 -12.15
C LEU A 203 7.54 -7.77 -12.56
N TRP A 204 6.59 -8.56 -13.08
CA TRP A 204 5.40 -8.01 -13.72
C TRP A 204 4.23 -7.79 -12.77
N VAL A 205 4.04 -8.64 -11.76
CA VAL A 205 2.91 -8.52 -10.82
C VAL A 205 3.32 -7.71 -9.60
N TYR A 206 4.41 -8.07 -8.92
CA TYR A 206 4.79 -7.43 -7.65
C TYR A 206 5.39 -6.04 -7.91
N LEU A 207 6.46 -5.97 -8.69
CA LEU A 207 7.17 -4.72 -8.96
C LEU A 207 6.38 -3.83 -9.92
N THR A 208 6.00 -4.33 -11.11
CA THR A 208 5.40 -3.47 -12.15
C THR A 208 3.91 -3.17 -11.92
N PHE A 209 3.06 -4.18 -11.71
CA PHE A 209 1.61 -3.95 -11.65
C PHE A 209 1.18 -3.20 -10.38
N PHE A 210 1.52 -3.69 -9.18
CA PHE A 210 1.07 -3.02 -7.95
C PHE A 210 1.59 -1.59 -7.84
N ASN A 211 2.91 -1.37 -7.94
CA ASN A 211 3.47 -0.01 -7.90
C ASN A 211 3.02 0.86 -9.08
N GLY A 212 2.77 0.26 -10.25
CA GLY A 212 2.22 0.95 -11.41
C GLY A 212 0.84 1.57 -11.18
N ILE A 213 0.02 1.02 -10.27
CA ILE A 213 -1.26 1.62 -9.88
C ILE A 213 -1.04 2.96 -9.16
N TRP A 214 -0.09 3.02 -8.21
CA TRP A 214 0.35 4.26 -7.53
C TRP A 214 1.13 5.24 -8.44
N VAL A 215 1.36 4.89 -9.71
CA VAL A 215 1.79 5.86 -10.74
C VAL A 215 0.62 6.34 -11.58
N VAL A 216 -0.20 5.40 -12.07
CA VAL A 216 -1.28 5.68 -13.02
C VAL A 216 -2.44 6.43 -12.38
N VAL A 217 -2.89 6.00 -11.19
CA VAL A 217 -4.04 6.65 -10.54
C VAL A 217 -3.70 8.06 -10.07
N PRO A 218 -2.57 8.32 -9.39
CA PRO A 218 -2.16 9.68 -9.03
C PRO A 218 -1.95 10.58 -10.25
N GLY A 219 -1.40 10.06 -11.35
CA GLY A 219 -1.30 10.77 -12.62
C GLY A 219 -2.68 11.23 -13.18
N PHE A 220 -3.69 10.35 -13.12
CA PHE A 220 -5.07 10.72 -13.50
C PHE A 220 -5.70 11.74 -12.54
N LEU A 221 -5.45 11.62 -11.24
CA LEU A 221 -5.96 12.57 -10.22
C LEU A 221 -5.32 13.95 -10.33
N LEU A 222 -4.03 14.04 -10.67
CA LEU A 222 -3.35 15.31 -10.99
C LEU A 222 -3.96 15.95 -12.25
N TYR A 223 -4.18 15.16 -13.31
CA TYR A 223 -4.84 15.66 -14.52
C TYR A 223 -6.27 16.17 -14.24
N GLN A 224 -7.05 15.46 -13.42
CA GLN A 224 -8.38 15.91 -12.98
C GLN A 224 -8.29 17.27 -12.27
N SER A 225 -7.46 17.39 -11.23
CA SER A 225 -7.28 18.65 -10.49
C SER A 225 -6.80 19.79 -11.39
N TRP A 226 -5.90 19.54 -12.34
CA TRP A 226 -5.47 20.54 -13.31
C TRP A 226 -6.64 21.05 -14.18
N LYS A 227 -7.51 20.16 -14.68
CA LYS A 227 -8.69 20.55 -15.46
C LYS A 227 -9.69 21.37 -14.64
N ASP A 228 -9.89 21.05 -13.38
CA ASP A 228 -10.84 21.76 -12.51
C ASP A 228 -10.31 23.12 -12.03
N LEU A 229 -9.01 23.23 -11.74
CA LEU A 229 -8.34 24.52 -11.53
C LEU A 229 -8.43 25.41 -12.79
N GLN A 230 -8.19 24.84 -13.98
CA GLN A 230 -8.32 25.57 -15.25
C GLN A 230 -9.75 26.10 -15.46
N ARG A 231 -10.78 25.27 -15.23
CA ARG A 231 -12.20 25.67 -15.31
C ARG A 231 -12.50 26.81 -14.34
N SER A 232 -12.05 26.69 -13.10
CA SER A 232 -12.27 27.69 -12.04
C SER A 232 -11.65 29.04 -12.38
N HIS A 233 -10.42 29.06 -12.91
CA HIS A 233 -9.75 30.28 -13.36
C HIS A 233 -10.49 31.02 -14.47
N TYR A 234 -11.01 30.29 -15.47
CA TYR A 234 -11.80 30.90 -16.54
C TYR A 234 -13.17 31.40 -16.07
N ALA A 235 -13.82 30.68 -15.13
CA ALA A 235 -15.07 31.13 -14.53
C ALA A 235 -14.89 32.46 -13.79
N LEU A 236 -13.84 32.59 -12.96
CA LEU A 236 -13.49 33.83 -12.26
C LEU A 236 -13.13 34.97 -13.22
N LYS A 237 -12.50 34.67 -14.36
CA LYS A 237 -12.23 35.69 -15.40
C LYS A 237 -13.49 36.18 -16.10
N LYS A 238 -14.51 35.33 -16.29
CA LYS A 238 -15.79 35.72 -16.92
C LYS A 238 -16.69 36.56 -16.00
N GLN A 239 -16.41 36.59 -14.70
CA GLN A 239 -17.11 37.41 -13.70
C GLN A 239 -16.49 38.80 -13.50
N LYS A 240 -15.41 39.13 -14.23
CA LYS A 240 -14.76 40.45 -14.25
C LYS A 240 -15.05 41.17 -15.57
#